data_AF-A0A9D8MQZ5-F1
#
_entry.id   AF-A0A9D8MQZ5-F1
#
_cell.length_a   1.000
_cell.length_b   1.000
_cell.length_c   1.000
_cell.angle_alpha   90.00
_cell.angle_beta   90.00
_cell.angle_gamma   90.00
#
_symmetry.space_group_name_H-M   'P 1'
#
loop_
_entity.id
_entity.type
_entity.pdbx_description
1 polymer ?
#
loop_
_entity_poly.entity_id
_entity_poly.type
_entity_poly.pdbx_seq_one_letter_code
_entity_poly.pdbx_strand_id
1 'polypeptide(L)'
;MKTKNIVILGILIHASSVLLAGANPDGKIVNDDLILQPDCAIIAVGLNGSAYDRSYRPSYAIDGYIGSEYQNTGGAGTGFIVTPTYEDVVVNGLAITTSYYDEDTDPASYRIYGTNDEITSEDNSDGSTENWVLLSEGELNLPKERRATSDWVVFDNTTTYTSYKVLFPTLKGADADTMKITEIQFCGSKFLPFTEGLAYTYDAETLTAAVSGIGTATTKEIIIPGTVEYEGVVYTVTSIGERAFMRNGLRLVVIPDSVLTIEKQAFFDAIDLAHVDLGKGVTSIGDTAFQQCRSLQGIVIPDSVTTIEQSAFSRCESLVYAQLGSGLTSIEDSVFDRCALTNIVIPDSVLTIERSAFNSCNSLTDAQLGKGLTSIGYAAFAGCTSLTAITIPDNVQTIGEGAFSGCENLTDVQLGDGVKYIGWNAFGATKMSEITIPASVETMGGSVFNKNFDLIAVYFQGDCPDIEKYYGIPYSL
;
A
#
# COMPACT_ATOMS: atom_id res chain seq x y z
N MET A 1 -23.47 39.29 0.04
CA MET A 1 -22.82 38.70 1.24
C MET A 1 -23.19 37.22 1.33
N LYS A 2 -22.22 36.36 1.02
CA LYS A 2 -21.96 35.03 1.61
C LYS A 2 -20.98 34.33 0.67
N THR A 3 -19.70 34.59 0.89
CA THR A 3 -18.57 33.88 0.31
C THR A 3 -18.60 32.46 0.88
N LYS A 4 -18.78 31.43 0.03
CA LYS A 4 -18.60 30.03 0.45
C LYS A 4 -17.16 29.64 0.16
N ASN A 5 -16.44 29.31 1.21
CA ASN A 5 -15.10 28.74 1.16
C ASN A 5 -15.15 27.39 0.44
N ILE A 6 -14.38 27.28 -0.64
CA ILE A 6 -14.01 26.01 -1.26
C ILE A 6 -12.87 25.45 -0.41
N VAL A 7 -13.12 24.35 0.30
CA VAL A 7 -12.05 23.57 0.95
C VAL A 7 -11.44 22.71 -0.14
N ILE A 8 -10.26 23.12 -0.61
CA ILE A 8 -9.37 22.30 -1.41
C ILE A 8 -8.72 21.31 -0.43
N LEU A 9 -9.16 20.04 -0.41
CA LEU A 9 -8.39 18.97 0.21
C LEU A 9 -7.19 18.69 -0.71
N GLY A 10 -6.09 19.39 -0.45
CA GLY A 10 -4.80 19.04 -1.00
C GLY A 10 -4.20 17.94 -0.13
N ILE A 11 -4.01 16.75 -0.70
CA ILE A 11 -3.09 15.75 -0.17
C ILE A 11 -2.00 15.59 -1.23
N LEU A 12 -0.85 16.20 -0.94
CA LEU A 12 0.40 16.11 -1.70
C LEU A 12 1.22 15.01 -1.00
N ILE A 13 1.40 13.82 -1.60
CA ILE A 13 2.61 13.33 -2.29
C ILE A 13 3.92 13.51 -1.49
N HIS A 14 4.62 12.41 -1.15
CA HIS A 14 5.96 11.99 -1.62
C HIS A 14 6.49 10.83 -0.74
N ALA A 15 6.66 9.62 -1.28
CA ALA A 15 7.88 9.13 -1.95
C ALA A 15 8.96 8.59 -0.99
N SER A 16 9.47 7.38 -1.27
CA SER A 16 10.72 7.42 -2.01
C SER A 16 12.08 7.36 -1.30
N SER A 17 12.25 6.96 -0.03
CA SER A 17 13.62 6.76 0.48
C SER A 17 13.79 5.63 1.48
N VAL A 18 14.42 4.53 1.04
CA VAL A 18 15.48 3.91 1.84
C VAL A 18 16.64 4.90 1.80
N LEU A 19 16.60 5.91 2.67
CA LEU A 19 17.82 6.58 3.10
C LEU A 19 18.25 5.85 4.37
N LEU A 20 19.55 5.59 4.50
CA LEU A 20 20.18 5.53 5.82
C LEU A 20 19.50 6.55 6.73
N ALA A 21 19.22 6.17 7.97
CA ALA A 21 18.94 7.12 9.05
C ALA A 21 19.83 8.36 8.92
N GLY A 22 19.24 9.43 8.41
CA GLY A 22 19.95 10.56 7.84
C GLY A 22 18.89 11.58 7.50
N ALA A 23 18.48 12.33 8.52
CA ALA A 23 17.42 13.30 8.45
C ALA A 23 17.49 14.19 7.21
N ASN A 24 16.33 14.58 6.70
CA ASN A 24 16.18 15.68 5.75
C ASN A 24 16.93 16.94 6.30
N PRO A 25 17.44 17.87 5.47
CA PRO A 25 17.96 19.18 5.90
C PRO A 25 17.12 19.92 6.97
N ASP A 26 15.82 19.64 7.07
CA ASP A 26 14.92 20.15 8.12
C ASP A 26 14.88 19.30 9.39
N GLY A 27 15.74 18.31 9.56
CA GLY A 27 15.78 17.42 10.73
C GLY A 27 14.64 16.41 10.83
N LYS A 28 13.86 16.15 9.77
CA LYS A 28 12.76 15.18 9.83
C LYS A 28 13.11 13.79 9.27
N ILE A 29 12.67 12.75 9.95
CA ILE A 29 12.54 11.39 9.45
C ILE A 29 11.11 11.25 8.92
N VAL A 30 10.96 11.29 7.60
CA VAL A 30 9.65 11.15 6.94
C VAL A 30 9.60 9.74 6.34
N ASN A 31 8.79 8.87 6.94
CA ASN A 31 8.49 7.56 6.38
C ASN A 31 7.06 7.15 6.77
N ASP A 32 6.13 7.29 5.83
CA ASP A 32 4.71 6.95 5.99
C ASP A 32 4.48 5.43 6.20
N ASP A 33 5.53 4.60 6.03
CA ASP A 33 5.50 3.15 6.28
C ASP A 33 5.84 2.76 7.73
N LEU A 34 6.17 3.72 8.61
CA LEU A 34 6.47 3.42 10.01
C LEU A 34 5.17 3.20 10.82
N ILE A 35 5.20 2.21 11.71
CA ILE A 35 4.01 1.88 12.53
C ILE A 35 3.69 3.00 13.53
N LEU A 36 4.71 3.69 14.02
CA LEU A 36 4.54 4.84 14.91
C LEU A 36 4.45 6.12 14.09
N GLN A 37 3.32 6.80 14.23
CA GLN A 37 3.01 8.08 13.60
C GLN A 37 2.92 9.18 14.66
N PRO A 38 3.13 10.47 14.29
CA PRO A 38 3.11 11.59 15.25
C PRO A 38 1.78 11.79 15.99
N ASP A 39 0.70 11.20 15.48
CA ASP A 39 -0.65 11.26 16.06
C ASP A 39 -0.99 10.07 16.96
N CYS A 40 -0.10 9.07 17.08
CA CYS A 40 -0.27 7.97 18.02
C CYS A 40 -0.40 8.49 19.45
N ALA A 41 -1.33 7.89 20.21
CA ALA A 41 -1.44 8.19 21.62
C ALA A 41 -0.22 7.62 22.35
N ILE A 42 0.46 8.45 23.15
CA ILE A 42 1.66 8.04 23.86
C ILE A 42 1.72 8.72 25.23
N ILE A 43 2.04 7.94 26.26
CA ILE A 43 2.18 8.39 27.64
C ILE A 43 3.50 7.90 28.23
N ALA A 44 4.10 8.67 29.13
CA ALA A 44 5.32 8.31 29.82
C ALA A 44 5.03 7.33 30.96
N VAL A 45 5.89 6.32 31.15
CA VAL A 45 5.77 5.35 32.26
C VAL A 45 7.13 4.97 32.85
N GLY A 46 7.15 4.45 34.08
CA GLY A 46 8.39 3.97 34.71
C GLY A 46 8.23 3.41 36.11
N LEU A 47 8.92 2.30 36.40
CA LEU A 47 8.76 1.51 37.62
C LEU A 47 9.19 2.22 38.92
N ASN A 48 10.05 3.25 38.83
CA ASN A 48 10.62 3.96 39.98
C ASN A 48 10.30 5.46 39.99
N GLY A 49 9.22 5.85 39.30
CA GLY A 49 8.82 7.24 39.08
C GLY A 49 9.14 7.66 37.65
N SER A 50 8.13 8.11 36.91
CA SER A 50 8.26 8.71 35.59
C SER A 50 7.89 10.18 35.70
N ALA A 51 8.62 11.05 35.00
CA ALA A 51 8.27 12.46 34.88
C ALA A 51 8.97 13.07 33.67
N TYR A 52 8.36 14.10 33.09
CA TYR A 52 8.94 14.87 32.01
C TYR A 52 8.50 16.33 32.07
N ASP A 53 9.34 17.24 31.59
CA ASP A 53 8.93 18.63 31.31
C ASP A 53 8.14 18.67 30.00
N ARG A 54 7.14 19.55 29.88
CA ARG A 54 6.33 19.67 28.66
C ARG A 54 7.14 19.95 27.39
N SER A 55 8.35 20.49 27.54
CA SER A 55 9.32 20.75 26.48
C SER A 55 10.10 19.50 26.04
N TYR A 56 9.88 18.35 26.67
CA TYR A 56 10.53 17.06 26.40
C TYR A 56 9.54 15.89 26.56
N ARG A 57 8.32 16.07 26.05
CA ARG A 57 7.18 15.15 26.21
C ARG A 57 7.34 13.85 25.40
N PRO A 58 6.66 12.75 25.78
CA PRO A 58 6.81 11.45 25.10
C PRO A 58 6.46 11.49 23.61
N SER A 59 5.55 12.36 23.16
CA SER A 59 5.24 12.49 21.73
C SER A 59 6.41 12.96 20.86
N TYR A 60 7.47 13.50 21.46
CA TYR A 60 8.71 13.80 20.73
C TYR A 60 9.53 12.56 20.39
N ALA A 61 9.24 11.39 20.98
CA ALA A 61 9.88 10.15 20.59
C ALA A 61 9.32 9.58 19.26
N ILE A 62 8.25 10.15 18.71
CA ILE A 62 7.54 9.59 17.54
C ILE A 62 7.08 10.68 16.57
N ASP A 63 7.58 11.91 16.71
CA ASP A 63 7.14 13.03 15.88
C ASP A 63 7.89 13.10 14.53
N GLY A 64 8.83 12.17 14.32
CA GLY A 64 9.66 12.11 13.14
C GLY A 64 10.58 13.31 13.02
N TYR A 65 10.90 14.04 14.09
CA TYR A 65 11.79 15.20 14.07
C TYR A 65 13.00 14.99 14.97
N ILE A 66 14.18 14.79 14.37
CA ILE A 66 15.43 14.61 15.10
C ILE A 66 15.96 15.88 15.81
N GLY A 67 15.16 16.95 15.84
CA GLY A 67 15.42 18.18 16.57
C GLY A 67 14.49 18.41 17.77
N SER A 68 13.60 17.46 18.07
CA SER A 68 12.92 17.28 19.38
C SER A 68 13.39 16.00 20.09
N GLU A 69 13.27 15.97 21.42
CA GLU A 69 13.80 14.89 22.26
C GLU A 69 12.80 14.58 23.37
N TYR A 70 12.54 13.30 23.58
CA TYR A 70 11.84 12.82 24.76
C TYR A 70 12.84 12.65 25.91
N GLN A 71 12.54 13.25 27.05
CA GLN A 71 13.32 13.07 28.29
C GLN A 71 12.41 12.55 29.40
N ASN A 72 12.83 11.48 30.06
CA ASN A 72 12.19 11.00 31.27
C ASN A 72 13.15 11.10 32.46
N THR A 73 12.83 11.98 33.40
CA THR A 73 13.67 12.28 34.58
C THR A 73 13.62 11.21 35.66
N GLY A 74 12.90 10.11 35.41
CA GLY A 74 13.02 8.91 36.23
C GLY A 74 14.22 8.03 35.88
N GLY A 75 14.91 8.32 34.77
CA GLY A 75 16.14 7.64 34.38
C GLY A 75 15.93 6.18 33.99
N ALA A 76 16.83 5.31 34.44
CA ALA A 76 16.78 3.87 34.16
C ALA A 76 15.47 3.23 34.67
N GLY A 77 14.86 2.38 33.83
CA GLY A 77 13.58 1.71 34.10
C GLY A 77 12.34 2.51 33.66
N THR A 78 12.53 3.65 33.01
CA THR A 78 11.45 4.44 32.40
C THR A 78 11.30 4.18 30.90
N GLY A 79 10.20 4.66 30.32
CA GLY A 79 9.88 4.56 28.91
C GLY A 79 8.48 5.10 28.65
N PHE A 80 7.71 4.43 27.80
CA PHE A 80 6.39 4.89 27.38
C PHE A 80 5.46 3.74 27.02
N ILE A 81 4.15 4.02 27.06
CA ILE A 81 3.12 3.23 26.39
C ILE A 81 2.70 3.99 25.15
N VAL A 82 2.64 3.32 24.01
CA VAL A 82 2.18 3.88 22.74
C VAL A 82 1.08 3.02 22.13
N THR A 83 0.04 3.67 21.62
CA THR A 83 -1.08 3.08 20.89
C THR A 83 -0.97 3.53 19.44
N PRO A 84 -0.47 2.66 18.53
CA PRO A 84 -0.41 2.95 17.11
C PRO A 84 -1.79 3.32 16.54
N THR A 85 -1.83 4.23 15.56
CA THR A 85 -3.09 4.60 14.87
C THR A 85 -3.55 3.57 13.85
N TYR A 86 -2.65 2.69 13.40
CA TYR A 86 -2.98 1.55 12.54
C TYR A 86 -3.39 0.34 13.37
N GLU A 87 -4.62 -0.14 13.14
CA GLU A 87 -5.06 -1.45 13.63
C GLU A 87 -4.41 -2.56 12.76
N ASP A 88 -4.12 -3.71 13.37
CA ASP A 88 -3.71 -4.96 12.69
C ASP A 88 -2.30 -5.05 12.06
N VAL A 89 -1.29 -4.33 12.57
CA VAL A 89 0.11 -4.55 12.18
C VAL A 89 0.87 -5.33 13.27
N VAL A 90 1.57 -6.41 12.88
CA VAL A 90 2.49 -7.09 13.78
C VAL A 90 3.75 -6.24 13.89
N VAL A 91 4.08 -5.81 15.12
CA VAL A 91 5.38 -5.18 15.42
C VAL A 91 6.40 -6.27 15.69
N ASN A 92 7.47 -6.30 14.91
CA ASN A 92 8.52 -7.32 14.95
C ASN A 92 9.91 -6.73 15.18
N GLY A 93 10.00 -5.41 15.30
CA GLY A 93 11.26 -4.79 15.62
C GLY A 93 11.13 -3.32 15.98
N LEU A 94 12.20 -2.80 16.52
CA LEU A 94 12.34 -1.39 16.88
C LEU A 94 13.73 -0.86 16.56
N ALA A 95 13.84 0.44 16.30
CA ALA A 95 15.10 1.17 16.18
C ALA A 95 15.00 2.49 16.94
N ILE A 96 16.11 2.95 17.52
CA ILE A 96 16.13 4.13 18.40
C ILE A 96 17.14 5.13 17.87
N THR A 97 16.75 6.41 17.88
CA THR A 97 17.63 7.53 17.54
C THR A 97 18.18 8.18 18.81
N THR A 98 19.50 8.29 18.86
CA THR A 98 20.25 8.80 20.01
C THR A 98 19.94 10.28 20.31
N SER A 99 19.92 10.66 21.59
CA SER A 99 19.76 12.04 22.14
C SER A 99 20.79 13.08 21.62
N TYR A 100 20.71 14.36 22.01
CA TYR A 100 21.61 15.41 21.48
C TYR A 100 23.01 15.48 22.05
N TYR A 101 23.14 15.30 23.35
CA TYR A 101 24.27 15.87 24.08
C TYR A 101 25.11 14.84 24.80
N ASP A 102 24.49 13.79 25.34
CA ASP A 102 25.16 12.90 26.30
C ASP A 102 24.84 11.43 26.04
N GLU A 103 25.87 10.66 25.71
CA GLU A 103 25.75 9.22 25.51
C GLU A 103 25.38 8.48 26.79
N ASP A 104 25.70 9.03 27.97
CA ASP A 104 25.40 8.40 29.26
C ASP A 104 23.89 8.27 29.50
N THR A 105 23.10 9.18 28.91
CA THR A 105 21.64 9.22 29.05
C THR A 105 20.89 8.35 28.03
N ASP A 106 21.62 7.75 27.09
CA ASP A 106 21.03 6.85 26.10
C ASP A 106 20.66 5.50 26.75
N PRO A 107 19.54 4.88 26.35
CA PRO A 107 19.22 3.51 26.71
C PRO A 107 20.33 2.51 26.34
N ALA A 108 20.72 1.67 27.30
CA ALA A 108 21.63 0.55 27.08
C ALA A 108 20.90 -0.79 26.94
N SER A 109 19.67 -0.91 27.43
CA SER A 109 18.82 -2.08 27.25
C SER A 109 17.36 -1.69 27.04
N TYR A 110 16.56 -2.62 26.54
CA TYR A 110 15.13 -2.44 26.31
C TYR A 110 14.32 -3.64 26.79
N ARG A 111 13.04 -3.38 27.04
CA ARG A 111 11.96 -4.37 27.15
C ARG A 111 10.76 -3.86 26.39
N ILE A 112 10.20 -4.67 25.51
CA ILE A 112 8.98 -4.34 24.79
C ILE A 112 7.89 -5.36 25.09
N TYR A 113 6.71 -4.86 25.38
CA TYR A 113 5.51 -5.62 25.69
C TYR A 113 4.38 -5.23 24.76
N GLY A 114 3.47 -6.16 24.48
CA GLY A 114 2.21 -5.92 23.78
C GLY A 114 1.01 -6.17 24.68
N THR A 115 -0.08 -5.43 24.47
CA THR A 115 -1.39 -5.69 25.08
C THR A 115 -2.52 -5.39 24.10
N ASN A 116 -3.65 -6.04 24.33
CA ASN A 116 -4.92 -5.76 23.66
C ASN A 116 -5.97 -5.20 24.62
N ASP A 117 -5.58 -4.92 25.86
CA ASP A 117 -6.43 -4.24 26.83
C ASP A 117 -6.56 -2.76 26.45
N GLU A 118 -7.69 -2.15 26.79
CA GLU A 118 -7.83 -0.68 26.71
C GLU A 118 -6.82 -0.04 27.68
N ILE A 119 -6.05 0.94 27.20
CA ILE A 119 -5.04 1.60 28.03
C ILE A 119 -5.73 2.48 29.08
N THR A 120 -5.59 2.07 30.34
CA THR A 120 -6.07 2.78 31.52
C THR A 120 -4.93 3.33 32.39
N SER A 121 -3.69 2.91 32.11
CA SER A 121 -2.48 3.49 32.69
C SER A 121 -2.48 5.01 32.58
N GLU A 122 -2.28 5.70 33.70
CA GLU A 122 -2.15 7.15 33.70
C GLU A 122 -0.74 7.58 33.23
N ASP A 123 -0.65 8.78 32.65
CA ASP A 123 0.64 9.38 32.31
C ASP A 123 1.51 9.53 33.58
N ASN A 124 2.78 9.17 33.47
CA ASN A 124 3.76 9.10 34.55
C ASN A 124 3.55 7.98 35.60
N SER A 125 2.67 7.02 35.33
CA SER A 125 2.51 5.82 36.17
C SER A 125 3.61 4.77 35.94
N ASP A 126 3.52 3.62 36.61
CA ASP A 126 4.39 2.46 36.36
C ASP A 126 3.96 1.62 35.14
N GLY A 127 2.85 1.99 34.49
CA GLY A 127 2.31 1.31 33.33
C GLY A 127 1.87 -0.13 33.59
N SER A 128 1.47 -0.48 34.81
CA SER A 128 1.21 -1.87 35.23
C SER A 128 -0.26 -2.30 35.22
N THR A 129 -1.20 -1.43 34.82
CA THR A 129 -2.64 -1.71 34.90
C THR A 129 -3.13 -2.73 33.87
N GLU A 130 -2.50 -2.79 32.70
CA GLU A 130 -2.88 -3.73 31.63
C GLU A 130 -2.17 -5.09 31.76
N ASN A 131 -2.74 -6.11 31.11
CA ASN A 131 -2.10 -7.41 30.96
C ASN A 131 -1.06 -7.35 29.84
N TRP A 132 0.20 -7.17 30.23
CA TRP A 132 1.33 -7.06 29.32
C TRP A 132 1.95 -8.41 28.98
N VAL A 133 2.10 -8.69 27.69
CA VAL A 133 2.87 -9.83 27.19
C VAL A 133 4.25 -9.35 26.77
N LEU A 134 5.31 -9.89 27.38
CA LEU A 134 6.68 -9.58 26.98
C LEU A 134 6.93 -10.13 25.57
N LEU A 135 7.29 -9.27 24.63
CA LEU A 135 7.62 -9.64 23.26
C LEU A 135 9.12 -9.85 23.10
N SER A 136 9.93 -8.95 23.68
CA SER A 136 11.38 -9.04 23.64
C SER A 136 12.05 -8.20 24.72
N GLU A 137 13.25 -8.61 25.11
CA GLU A 137 14.17 -7.83 25.94
C GLU A 137 15.62 -8.07 25.52
N GLY A 138 16.49 -7.10 25.75
CA GLY A 138 17.91 -7.24 25.44
C GLY A 138 18.70 -5.95 25.54
N GLU A 139 19.97 -6.02 25.17
CA GLU A 139 20.88 -4.88 25.09
C GLU A 139 20.66 -4.07 23.80
N LEU A 140 20.94 -2.77 23.86
CA LEU A 140 20.88 -1.83 22.75
C LEU A 140 22.29 -1.37 22.37
N ASN A 141 22.67 -1.63 21.11
CA ASN A 141 23.93 -1.15 20.55
C ASN A 141 23.72 0.20 19.85
N LEU A 142 23.41 1.25 20.63
CA LEU A 142 23.19 2.58 20.06
C LEU A 142 24.50 3.22 19.58
N PRO A 143 24.52 3.91 18.41
CA PRO A 143 25.71 4.54 17.86
C PRO A 143 26.30 5.61 18.78
N LYS A 144 27.58 5.97 18.57
CA LYS A 144 28.23 7.05 19.31
C LYS A 144 27.87 8.42 18.75
N GLU A 145 27.58 8.47 17.46
CA GLU A 145 27.07 9.64 16.76
C GLU A 145 25.74 10.08 17.38
N ARG A 146 25.59 11.40 17.58
CA ARG A 146 24.37 11.99 18.15
C ARG A 146 23.32 12.18 17.08
N ARG A 147 22.05 11.97 17.44
CA ARG A 147 20.92 11.97 16.49
C ARG A 147 21.08 10.94 15.37
N ALA A 148 21.69 9.81 15.70
CA ALA A 148 21.86 8.69 14.78
C ALA A 148 20.96 7.53 15.23
N THR A 149 20.26 6.93 14.27
CA THR A 149 19.40 5.77 14.52
C THR A 149 20.24 4.50 14.59
N SER A 150 19.91 3.62 15.53
CA SER A 150 20.53 2.31 15.67
C SER A 150 20.18 1.36 14.52
N ASP A 151 20.89 0.24 14.45
CA ASP A 151 20.39 -0.93 13.74
C ASP A 151 19.05 -1.39 14.35
N TRP A 152 18.26 -2.09 13.53
CA TRP A 152 17.01 -2.69 13.96
C TRP A 152 17.24 -3.79 14.98
N VAL A 153 16.50 -3.73 16.08
CA VAL A 153 16.34 -4.83 17.00
C VAL A 153 15.10 -5.60 16.59
N VAL A 154 15.30 -6.81 16.05
CA VAL A 154 14.23 -7.67 15.54
C VAL A 154 13.90 -8.75 16.57
N PHE A 155 12.62 -9.05 16.72
CA PHE A 155 12.10 -10.05 17.65
C PHE A 155 10.92 -10.85 17.06
N ASP A 156 10.78 -12.07 17.56
CA ASP A 156 9.78 -13.04 17.09
C ASP A 156 8.42 -12.77 17.73
N ASN A 157 7.72 -11.77 17.18
CA ASN A 157 6.32 -11.53 17.48
C ASN A 157 5.45 -11.91 16.27
N THR A 158 4.39 -12.66 16.52
CA THR A 158 3.42 -13.09 15.50
C THR A 158 2.00 -12.61 15.83
N THR A 159 1.83 -11.88 16.93
CA THR A 159 0.54 -11.41 17.44
C THR A 159 0.42 -9.90 17.23
N THR A 160 -0.73 -9.46 16.74
CA THR A 160 -1.07 -8.04 16.70
C THR A 160 -1.45 -7.56 18.10
N TYR A 161 -0.95 -6.39 18.48
CA TYR A 161 -1.30 -5.74 19.73
C TYR A 161 -1.78 -4.33 19.46
N THR A 162 -2.85 -3.91 20.12
CA THR A 162 -3.37 -2.54 20.00
C THR A 162 -2.47 -1.52 20.66
N SER A 163 -1.63 -1.93 21.62
CA SER A 163 -0.72 -1.03 22.32
C SER A 163 0.55 -1.73 22.77
N TYR A 164 1.62 -0.94 22.86
CA TYR A 164 2.95 -1.42 23.19
C TYR A 164 3.53 -0.61 24.34
N LYS A 165 4.15 -1.31 25.30
CA LYS A 165 4.93 -0.69 26.37
C LYS A 165 6.40 -0.95 26.13
N VAL A 166 7.19 0.12 26.04
CA VAL A 166 8.64 0.05 25.94
C VAL A 166 9.23 0.62 27.22
N LEU A 167 10.12 -0.15 27.86
CA LEU A 167 10.89 0.28 29.02
C LEU A 167 12.39 0.17 28.70
N PHE A 168 13.20 1.03 29.29
CA PHE A 168 14.65 1.03 29.16
C PHE A 168 15.31 0.73 30.51
N PRO A 169 15.52 -0.57 30.87
CA PRO A 169 15.97 -0.95 32.20
C PRO A 169 17.31 -0.37 32.63
N THR A 170 18.23 -0.14 31.68
CA THR A 170 19.57 0.42 31.92
C THR A 170 19.87 1.55 30.94
N LEU A 171 20.68 2.50 31.37
CA LEU A 171 21.28 3.55 30.55
C LEU A 171 22.79 3.28 30.41
N LYS A 172 23.44 3.86 29.39
CA LYS A 172 24.89 3.68 29.18
C LYS A 172 25.72 4.24 30.35
N GLY A 173 25.30 5.36 30.92
CA GLY A 173 25.89 5.95 32.10
C GLY A 173 25.27 5.39 33.37
N ALA A 174 26.09 4.78 34.22
CA ALA A 174 25.62 4.16 35.47
C ALA A 174 24.97 5.16 36.45
N ASP A 175 25.34 6.44 36.36
CA ASP A 175 24.84 7.53 37.21
C ASP A 175 23.82 8.44 36.49
N ALA A 176 23.39 8.09 35.28
CA ALA A 176 22.43 8.89 34.53
C ALA A 176 21.04 8.84 35.19
N ASP A 177 20.51 10.02 35.54
CA ASP A 177 19.22 10.18 36.20
C ASP A 177 18.07 10.47 35.22
N THR A 178 18.38 10.59 33.93
CA THR A 178 17.43 10.96 32.88
C THR A 178 17.63 10.06 31.68
N MET A 179 16.56 9.40 31.22
CA MET A 179 16.55 8.65 29.97
C MET A 179 16.21 9.60 28.83
N LYS A 180 16.97 9.55 27.73
CA LYS A 180 16.75 10.43 26.58
C LYS A 180 16.78 9.65 25.27
N ILE A 181 15.78 9.89 24.43
CA ILE A 181 15.76 9.45 23.04
C ILE A 181 15.21 10.56 22.15
N THR A 182 15.72 10.62 20.93
CA THR A 182 15.25 11.58 19.93
C THR A 182 14.07 11.02 19.15
N GLU A 183 14.09 9.73 18.83
CA GLU A 183 13.03 9.07 18.08
C GLU A 183 13.06 7.57 18.40
N ILE A 184 11.93 6.90 18.32
CA ILE A 184 11.80 5.44 18.21
C ILE A 184 10.95 5.10 16.99
N GLN A 185 11.32 4.04 16.31
CA GLN A 185 10.61 3.51 15.16
C GLN A 185 10.22 2.08 15.44
N PHE A 186 9.01 1.70 15.05
CA PHE A 186 8.60 0.29 14.99
C PHE A 186 8.56 -0.16 13.54
N CYS A 187 9.07 -1.37 13.31
CA CYS A 187 8.93 -2.05 12.04
C CYS A 187 8.00 -3.24 12.15
N GLY A 188 7.29 -3.47 11.05
CA GLY A 188 6.71 -4.77 10.75
C GLY A 188 7.67 -5.59 9.89
N SER A 189 7.15 -6.65 9.28
CA SER A 189 7.84 -7.62 8.43
C SER A 189 8.66 -7.08 7.24
N LYS A 190 8.71 -5.76 6.99
CA LYS A 190 9.53 -5.12 5.95
C LYS A 190 11.03 -4.97 6.29
N PHE A 191 11.46 -5.24 7.53
CA PHE A 191 12.84 -5.02 8.00
C PHE A 191 13.54 -6.26 8.60
N LEU A 192 13.05 -7.47 8.28
CA LEU A 192 13.64 -8.72 8.81
C LEU A 192 14.97 -9.06 8.07
N PRO A 193 15.83 -9.95 8.62
CA PRO A 193 16.99 -10.45 7.89
C PRO A 193 16.59 -11.11 6.57
N PHE A 194 17.47 -11.02 5.57
CA PHE A 194 17.27 -11.67 4.27
C PHE A 194 17.08 -13.17 4.44
N THR A 195 16.20 -13.74 3.61
CA THR A 195 15.91 -15.16 3.64
C THR A 195 17.07 -15.95 3.06
N GLU A 196 17.72 -16.74 3.90
CA GLU A 196 18.71 -17.71 3.45
C GLU A 196 18.04 -18.87 2.69
N GLY A 197 18.79 -19.45 1.75
CA GLY A 197 18.38 -20.66 1.04
C GLY A 197 17.50 -20.43 -0.19
N LEU A 198 17.19 -19.19 -0.57
CA LEU A 198 16.55 -18.91 -1.85
C LEU A 198 17.39 -19.42 -3.03
N ALA A 199 16.73 -19.87 -4.10
CA ALA A 199 17.39 -20.29 -5.32
C ALA A 199 17.51 -19.09 -6.29
N TYR A 200 18.65 -19.03 -6.98
CA TYR A 200 18.95 -17.98 -7.95
C TYR A 200 19.50 -18.58 -9.25
N THR A 201 19.26 -17.90 -10.37
CA THR A 201 20.04 -18.04 -11.60
C THR A 201 20.97 -16.84 -11.74
N TYR A 202 22.18 -17.05 -12.28
CA TYR A 202 23.23 -16.04 -12.35
C TYR A 202 23.60 -15.74 -13.80
N ASP A 203 23.78 -14.47 -14.11
CA ASP A 203 24.38 -14.00 -15.36
C ASP A 203 25.76 -13.39 -15.06
N ALA A 204 26.81 -14.11 -15.47
CA ALA A 204 28.19 -13.71 -15.26
C ALA A 204 28.65 -12.56 -16.17
N GLU A 205 27.95 -12.27 -17.27
CA GLU A 205 28.28 -11.15 -18.16
C GLU A 205 27.80 -9.82 -17.56
N THR A 206 26.60 -9.83 -16.98
CA THR A 206 25.98 -8.62 -16.41
C THR A 206 26.17 -8.46 -14.91
N LEU A 207 26.71 -9.49 -14.23
CA LEU A 207 26.79 -9.57 -12.76
C LEU A 207 25.42 -9.43 -12.09
N THR A 208 24.40 -10.04 -12.70
CA THR A 208 23.03 -10.02 -12.19
C THR A 208 22.57 -11.41 -11.78
N ALA A 209 21.58 -11.46 -10.89
CA ALA A 209 20.92 -12.67 -10.45
C ALA A 209 19.40 -12.50 -10.54
N ALA A 210 18.71 -13.58 -10.88
CA ALA A 210 17.26 -13.67 -10.83
C ALA A 210 16.85 -14.69 -9.77
N VAL A 211 15.86 -14.36 -8.94
CA VAL A 211 15.29 -15.33 -8.00
C VAL A 211 14.58 -16.41 -8.81
N SER A 212 15.01 -17.65 -8.69
CA SER A 212 14.46 -18.80 -9.43
C SER A 212 13.56 -19.70 -8.58
N GLY A 213 13.50 -19.47 -7.26
CA GLY A 213 12.47 -19.99 -6.39
C GLY A 213 12.88 -20.13 -4.93
N ILE A 214 12.13 -20.93 -4.18
CA ILE A 214 12.28 -21.05 -2.72
C ILE A 214 13.58 -21.76 -2.29
N GLY A 215 14.19 -22.56 -3.16
CA GLY A 215 15.40 -23.32 -2.86
C GLY A 215 15.26 -24.19 -1.61
N THR A 216 16.11 -23.98 -0.62
CA THR A 216 16.10 -24.66 0.69
C THR A 216 15.43 -23.85 1.80
N ALA A 217 14.88 -22.67 1.50
CA ALA A 217 14.17 -21.87 2.49
C ALA A 217 12.92 -22.62 2.98
N THR A 218 12.72 -22.65 4.30
CA THR A 218 11.58 -23.34 4.94
C THR A 218 10.54 -22.38 5.50
N THR A 219 10.81 -21.07 5.45
CA THR A 219 9.92 -20.00 5.87
C THR A 219 8.82 -19.75 4.84
N LYS A 220 7.68 -19.24 5.30
CA LYS A 220 6.61 -18.70 4.45
C LYS A 220 6.74 -17.20 4.20
N GLU A 221 7.73 -16.58 4.81
CA GLU A 221 7.97 -15.14 4.77
C GLU A 221 9.35 -14.92 4.19
N ILE A 222 9.39 -14.30 3.01
CA ILE A 222 10.61 -14.09 2.26
C ILE A 222 10.96 -12.63 2.23
N ILE A 223 12.22 -12.32 2.51
CA ILE A 223 12.83 -11.02 2.20
C ILE A 223 14.00 -11.29 1.27
N ILE A 224 13.88 -10.78 0.05
CA ILE A 224 14.85 -10.99 -1.01
C ILE A 224 16.02 -10.01 -0.80
N PRO A 225 17.29 -10.48 -0.79
CA PRO A 225 18.44 -9.59 -0.72
C PRO A 225 18.63 -8.83 -2.02
N GLY A 226 19.15 -7.60 -1.94
CA GLY A 226 19.48 -6.82 -3.13
C GLY A 226 20.71 -7.33 -3.88
N THR A 227 21.57 -8.09 -3.20
CA THR A 227 22.76 -8.73 -3.77
C THR A 227 22.96 -10.11 -3.16
N VAL A 228 23.54 -11.02 -3.93
CA VAL A 228 23.93 -12.36 -3.47
C VAL A 228 25.36 -12.68 -3.89
N GLU A 229 26.09 -13.43 -3.07
CA GLU A 229 27.43 -13.90 -3.39
C GLU A 229 27.40 -15.36 -3.82
N TYR A 230 28.01 -15.66 -4.97
CA TYR A 230 28.17 -17.02 -5.47
C TYR A 230 29.59 -17.22 -6.02
N GLU A 231 30.29 -18.24 -5.51
CA GLU A 231 31.68 -18.55 -5.84
C GLU A 231 32.66 -17.35 -5.72
N GLY A 232 32.43 -16.49 -4.72
CA GLY A 232 33.28 -15.30 -4.48
C GLY A 232 32.96 -14.10 -5.38
N VAL A 233 31.89 -14.16 -6.18
CA VAL A 233 31.42 -13.06 -7.03
C VAL A 233 30.09 -12.55 -6.48
N VAL A 234 29.97 -11.23 -6.35
CA VAL A 234 28.73 -10.56 -5.92
C VAL A 234 27.88 -10.24 -7.15
N TYR A 235 26.63 -10.69 -7.13
CA TYR A 235 25.63 -10.45 -8.15
C TYR A 235 24.52 -9.56 -7.60
N THR A 236 24.04 -8.61 -8.40
CA THR A 236 22.86 -7.79 -8.05
C THR A 236 21.59 -8.57 -8.38
N VAL A 237 20.67 -8.68 -7.43
CA VAL A 237 19.39 -9.36 -7.68
C VAL A 237 18.46 -8.40 -8.40
N THR A 238 18.21 -8.65 -9.69
CA THR A 238 17.49 -7.72 -10.58
C THR A 238 16.12 -8.21 -11.04
N SER A 239 15.77 -9.48 -10.83
CA SER A 239 14.45 -9.97 -11.20
C SER A 239 13.94 -11.10 -10.31
N ILE A 240 12.62 -11.26 -10.31
CA ILE A 240 11.96 -12.50 -9.88
C ILE A 240 11.61 -13.27 -11.15
N GLY A 241 12.23 -14.44 -11.32
CA GLY A 241 12.17 -15.21 -12.56
C GLY A 241 10.80 -15.84 -12.83
N GLU A 242 10.59 -16.24 -14.09
CA GLU A 242 9.37 -16.92 -14.53
C GLU A 242 9.04 -18.12 -13.62
N ARG A 243 7.83 -18.13 -13.08
CA ARG A 243 7.32 -19.17 -12.15
C ARG A 243 8.12 -19.38 -10.86
N ALA A 244 9.00 -18.46 -10.45
CA ALA A 244 9.88 -18.66 -9.29
C ALA A 244 9.14 -19.12 -8.01
N PHE A 245 7.97 -18.53 -7.75
CA PHE A 245 7.12 -18.81 -6.59
C PHE A 245 5.72 -19.31 -6.96
N MET A 246 5.56 -19.86 -8.18
CA MET A 246 4.29 -20.43 -8.64
C MET A 246 3.81 -21.51 -7.66
N ARG A 247 2.54 -21.43 -7.24
CA ARG A 247 1.89 -22.39 -6.32
C ARG A 247 2.64 -22.61 -5.00
N ASN A 248 3.38 -21.62 -4.53
CA ASN A 248 4.04 -21.71 -3.23
C ASN A 248 3.07 -21.38 -2.08
N GLY A 249 3.39 -21.83 -0.86
CA GLY A 249 2.67 -21.53 0.37
C GLY A 249 3.22 -20.32 1.12
N LEU A 250 3.79 -19.34 0.39
CA LEU A 250 4.28 -18.09 0.96
C LEU A 250 3.12 -17.24 1.44
N ARG A 251 3.34 -16.54 2.54
CA ARG A 251 2.42 -15.58 3.14
C ARG A 251 2.85 -14.14 2.86
N LEU A 252 4.16 -13.89 2.88
CA LEU A 252 4.75 -12.55 2.75
C LEU A 252 6.00 -12.59 1.88
N VAL A 253 6.14 -11.61 0.99
CA VAL A 253 7.34 -11.41 0.18
C VAL A 253 7.72 -9.93 0.15
N VAL A 254 8.97 -9.63 0.52
CA VAL A 254 9.57 -8.29 0.41
C VAL A 254 10.59 -8.31 -0.71
N ILE A 255 10.38 -7.43 -1.68
CA ILE A 255 11.18 -7.33 -2.90
C ILE A 255 12.04 -6.05 -2.80
N PRO A 256 13.37 -6.12 -2.91
CA PRO A 256 14.24 -4.96 -2.74
C PRO A 256 14.24 -4.05 -3.96
N ASP A 257 14.70 -2.81 -3.79
CA ASP A 257 14.80 -1.79 -4.86
C ASP A 257 15.73 -2.18 -6.01
N SER A 258 16.61 -3.17 -5.84
CA SER A 258 17.45 -3.67 -6.92
C SER A 258 16.67 -4.50 -7.95
N VAL A 259 15.51 -5.04 -7.58
CA VAL A 259 14.67 -5.84 -8.47
C VAL A 259 13.91 -4.90 -9.41
N LEU A 260 14.14 -5.09 -10.70
CA LEU A 260 13.60 -4.29 -11.79
C LEU A 260 12.38 -4.94 -12.44
N THR A 261 12.30 -6.27 -12.44
CA THR A 261 11.22 -7.00 -13.13
C THR A 261 10.68 -8.16 -12.32
N ILE A 262 9.37 -8.32 -12.33
CA ILE A 262 8.68 -9.52 -11.83
C ILE A 262 8.15 -10.26 -13.05
N GLU A 263 8.75 -11.40 -13.38
CA GLU A 263 8.47 -12.08 -14.65
C GLU A 263 7.14 -12.83 -14.64
N LYS A 264 6.78 -13.34 -15.83
CA LYS A 264 5.57 -14.10 -16.09
C LYS A 264 5.33 -15.18 -15.04
N GLN A 265 4.12 -15.24 -14.51
CA GLN A 265 3.69 -16.27 -13.55
C GLN A 265 4.54 -16.38 -12.27
N ALA A 266 5.36 -15.38 -11.93
CA ALA A 266 6.28 -15.44 -10.79
C ALA A 266 5.60 -15.92 -9.49
N PHE A 267 4.38 -15.48 -9.21
CA PHE A 267 3.57 -15.85 -8.04
C PHE A 267 2.21 -16.48 -8.43
N PHE A 268 2.08 -17.01 -9.65
CA PHE A 268 0.83 -17.59 -10.13
C PHE A 268 0.31 -18.66 -9.16
N ASP A 269 -0.96 -18.55 -8.75
CA ASP A 269 -1.64 -19.51 -7.87
C ASP A 269 -0.95 -19.68 -6.50
N ALA A 270 -0.20 -18.67 -6.04
CA ALA A 270 0.30 -18.55 -4.66
C ALA A 270 -0.85 -18.14 -3.73
N ILE A 271 -1.76 -19.09 -3.45
CA ILE A 271 -3.04 -18.84 -2.80
C ILE A 271 -2.93 -18.30 -1.37
N ASP A 272 -1.84 -18.58 -0.65
CA ASP A 272 -1.60 -18.15 0.73
C ASP A 272 -0.92 -16.76 0.80
N LEU A 273 -0.49 -16.20 -0.34
CA LEU A 273 0.25 -14.95 -0.39
C LEU A 273 -0.67 -13.79 -0.02
N ALA A 274 -0.45 -13.23 1.18
CA ALA A 274 -1.29 -12.21 1.77
C ALA A 274 -0.70 -10.80 1.62
N HIS A 275 0.63 -10.70 1.57
CA HIS A 275 1.34 -9.43 1.49
C HIS A 275 2.54 -9.50 0.54
N VAL A 276 2.68 -8.48 -0.29
CA VAL A 276 3.85 -8.28 -1.16
C VAL A 276 4.28 -6.82 -1.03
N ASP A 277 5.53 -6.61 -0.66
CA ASP A 277 6.15 -5.29 -0.67
C ASP A 277 7.03 -5.14 -1.91
N LEU A 278 6.63 -4.25 -2.81
CA LEU A 278 7.34 -4.02 -4.07
C LEU A 278 8.42 -2.97 -3.86
N GLY A 279 9.67 -3.34 -4.19
CA GLY A 279 10.77 -2.41 -4.26
C GLY A 279 10.51 -1.29 -5.26
N LYS A 280 11.02 -0.11 -4.95
CA LYS A 280 10.84 1.12 -5.74
C LYS A 280 11.57 1.07 -7.08
N GLY A 281 12.43 0.08 -7.31
CA GLY A 281 13.06 -0.16 -8.60
C GLY A 281 12.24 -1.00 -9.58
N VAL A 282 11.13 -1.60 -9.16
CA VAL A 282 10.31 -2.45 -10.06
C VAL A 282 9.75 -1.59 -11.19
N THR A 283 10.04 -1.97 -12.43
CA THR A 283 9.62 -1.29 -13.66
C THR A 283 8.54 -2.04 -14.43
N SER A 284 8.49 -3.38 -14.29
CA SER A 284 7.49 -4.20 -14.96
C SER A 284 7.00 -5.38 -14.11
N ILE A 285 5.71 -5.68 -14.26
CA ILE A 285 5.03 -6.83 -13.67
C ILE A 285 4.45 -7.67 -14.81
N GLY A 286 4.90 -8.91 -14.94
CA GLY A 286 4.64 -9.78 -16.08
C GLY A 286 3.28 -10.45 -16.10
N ASP A 287 2.97 -11.04 -17.26
CA ASP A 287 1.71 -11.73 -17.56
C ASP A 287 1.37 -12.75 -16.46
N THR A 288 0.17 -12.62 -15.89
CA THR A 288 -0.36 -13.47 -14.81
C THR A 288 0.56 -13.60 -13.58
N ALA A 289 1.45 -12.62 -13.32
CA ALA A 289 2.45 -12.70 -12.25
C ALA A 289 1.85 -13.02 -10.87
N PHE A 290 0.72 -12.42 -10.49
CA PHE A 290 0.00 -12.64 -9.23
C PHE A 290 -1.40 -13.24 -9.44
N GLN A 291 -1.68 -13.80 -10.62
CA GLN A 291 -3.00 -14.36 -10.90
C GLN A 291 -3.34 -15.46 -9.88
N GLN A 292 -4.56 -15.42 -9.34
CA GLN A 292 -5.05 -16.35 -8.30
C GLN A 292 -4.30 -16.26 -6.95
N CYS A 293 -3.59 -15.18 -6.63
CA CYS A 293 -3.16 -14.88 -5.26
C CYS A 293 -4.38 -14.51 -4.39
N ARG A 294 -5.17 -15.52 -4.00
CA ARG A 294 -6.49 -15.36 -3.40
C ARG A 294 -6.48 -14.75 -2.00
N SER A 295 -5.37 -14.81 -1.28
CA SER A 295 -5.23 -14.18 0.04
C SER A 295 -4.65 -12.76 -0.02
N LEU A 296 -4.19 -12.27 -1.18
CA LEU A 296 -3.56 -10.96 -1.30
C LEU A 296 -4.60 -9.87 -1.03
N GLN A 297 -4.38 -9.05 0.00
CA GLN A 297 -5.39 -8.08 0.46
C GLN A 297 -5.17 -6.67 -0.10
N GLY A 298 -3.92 -6.29 -0.29
CA GLY A 298 -3.53 -4.96 -0.76
C GLY A 298 -2.28 -5.03 -1.62
N ILE A 299 -2.17 -4.12 -2.59
CA ILE A 299 -0.95 -3.92 -3.37
C ILE A 299 -0.67 -2.43 -3.60
N VAL A 300 0.59 -2.04 -3.44
CA VAL A 300 1.08 -0.71 -3.80
C VAL A 300 2.01 -0.86 -4.99
N ILE A 301 1.60 -0.34 -6.14
CA ILE A 301 2.40 -0.30 -7.36
C ILE A 301 3.23 0.98 -7.35
N PRO A 302 4.58 0.93 -7.32
CA PRO A 302 5.40 2.12 -7.25
C PRO A 302 5.37 2.91 -8.58
N ASP A 303 5.69 4.21 -8.51
CA ASP A 303 5.70 5.13 -9.67
C ASP A 303 6.66 4.72 -10.78
N SER A 304 7.66 3.89 -10.47
CA SER A 304 8.62 3.33 -11.42
C SER A 304 8.04 2.26 -12.33
N VAL A 305 6.90 1.66 -11.97
CA VAL A 305 6.24 0.66 -12.81
C VAL A 305 5.61 1.35 -14.02
N THR A 306 6.12 1.01 -15.20
CA THR A 306 5.59 1.51 -16.47
C THR A 306 4.63 0.52 -17.12
N THR A 307 4.71 -0.77 -16.74
CA THR A 307 3.94 -1.85 -17.37
C THR A 307 3.44 -2.86 -16.34
N ILE A 308 2.14 -3.11 -16.35
CA ILE A 308 1.52 -4.28 -15.72
C ILE A 308 0.86 -5.09 -16.83
N GLU A 309 1.40 -6.26 -17.12
CA GLU A 309 0.94 -7.08 -18.24
C GLU A 309 -0.40 -7.79 -17.94
N GLN A 310 -0.93 -8.42 -18.99
CA GLN A 310 -2.22 -9.10 -19.00
C GLN A 310 -2.45 -9.96 -17.74
N SER A 311 -3.62 -9.79 -17.14
CA SER A 311 -4.13 -10.63 -16.04
C SER A 311 -3.22 -10.71 -14.80
N ALA A 312 -2.29 -9.77 -14.61
CA ALA A 312 -1.28 -9.83 -13.55
C ALA A 312 -1.89 -10.05 -12.15
N PHE A 313 -3.03 -9.43 -11.82
CA PHE A 313 -3.72 -9.59 -10.53
C PHE A 313 -5.11 -10.24 -10.67
N SER A 314 -5.39 -10.90 -11.80
CA SER A 314 -6.69 -11.52 -12.04
C SER A 314 -6.99 -12.59 -10.98
N ARG A 315 -8.22 -12.60 -10.47
CA ARG A 315 -8.70 -13.52 -9.42
C ARG A 315 -7.93 -13.43 -8.10
N CYS A 316 -7.35 -12.26 -7.79
CA CYS A 316 -6.99 -11.91 -6.41
C CYS A 316 -8.27 -11.58 -5.63
N GLU A 317 -9.03 -12.61 -5.27
CA GLU A 317 -10.41 -12.52 -4.74
C GLU A 317 -10.51 -11.84 -3.36
N SER A 318 -9.39 -11.62 -2.67
CA SER A 318 -9.33 -10.85 -1.41
C SER A 318 -8.69 -9.48 -1.57
N LEU A 319 -8.28 -9.08 -2.79
CA LEU A 319 -7.61 -7.81 -3.04
C LEU A 319 -8.62 -6.68 -2.98
N VAL A 320 -8.68 -6.01 -1.81
CA VAL A 320 -9.61 -4.91 -1.54
C VAL A 320 -9.02 -3.55 -1.87
N TYR A 321 -7.69 -3.44 -1.92
CA TYR A 321 -6.96 -2.20 -2.14
C TYR A 321 -5.86 -2.35 -3.21
N ALA A 322 -5.84 -1.44 -4.17
CA ALA A 322 -4.73 -1.31 -5.12
C ALA A 322 -4.40 0.17 -5.33
N GLN A 323 -3.17 0.55 -5.01
CA GLN A 323 -2.61 1.86 -5.39
C GLN A 323 -1.82 1.71 -6.68
N LEU A 324 -2.15 2.55 -7.67
CA LEU A 324 -1.50 2.57 -8.97
C LEU A 324 -0.50 3.72 -9.05
N GLY A 325 0.73 3.40 -9.45
CA GLY A 325 1.79 4.39 -9.67
C GLY A 325 1.52 5.26 -10.89
N SER A 326 2.04 6.49 -10.86
CA SER A 326 1.89 7.49 -11.93
C SER A 326 2.70 7.16 -13.20
N GLY A 327 3.58 6.16 -13.17
CA GLY A 327 4.34 5.69 -14.34
C GLY A 327 3.52 4.91 -15.38
N LEU A 328 2.32 4.45 -15.04
CA LEU A 328 1.48 3.64 -15.93
C LEU A 328 0.89 4.47 -17.06
N THR A 329 0.87 3.89 -18.26
CA THR A 329 0.25 4.50 -19.46
C THR A 329 -1.02 3.79 -19.92
N SER A 330 -1.23 2.54 -19.50
CA SER A 330 -2.41 1.73 -19.76
C SER A 330 -2.72 0.84 -18.56
N ILE A 331 -3.97 0.38 -18.45
CA ILE A 331 -4.36 -0.77 -17.64
C ILE A 331 -4.72 -1.91 -18.59
N GLU A 332 -3.84 -2.90 -18.70
CA GLU A 332 -3.94 -3.99 -19.68
C GLU A 332 -5.12 -4.97 -19.43
N ASP A 333 -5.28 -5.91 -20.37
CA ASP A 333 -6.34 -6.91 -20.38
C ASP A 333 -6.46 -7.66 -19.04
N SER A 334 -7.65 -7.59 -18.44
CA SER A 334 -8.04 -8.35 -17.25
C SER A 334 -7.14 -8.19 -16.03
N VAL A 335 -6.34 -7.12 -15.92
CA VAL A 335 -5.34 -6.94 -14.84
C VAL A 335 -5.94 -7.18 -13.45
N PHE A 336 -7.12 -6.64 -13.16
CA PHE A 336 -7.85 -6.81 -11.90
C PHE A 336 -9.20 -7.56 -12.07
N ASP A 337 -9.35 -8.40 -13.10
CA ASP A 337 -10.57 -9.21 -13.28
C ASP A 337 -10.84 -10.06 -12.03
N ARG A 338 -12.04 -9.96 -11.46
CA ARG A 338 -12.50 -10.68 -10.26
C ARG A 338 -11.68 -10.37 -8.99
N CYS A 339 -11.22 -9.12 -8.84
CA CYS A 339 -10.71 -8.63 -7.56
C CYS A 339 -11.84 -8.12 -6.65
N ALA A 340 -11.57 -8.02 -5.35
CA ALA A 340 -12.53 -7.50 -4.37
C ALA A 340 -12.38 -6.00 -4.08
N LEU A 341 -11.81 -5.25 -5.04
CA LEU A 341 -11.52 -3.82 -4.89
C LEU A 341 -12.79 -3.08 -4.46
N THR A 342 -12.68 -2.23 -3.45
CA THR A 342 -13.79 -1.38 -2.99
C THR A 342 -13.74 0.01 -3.64
N ASN A 343 -12.54 0.51 -3.88
CA ASN A 343 -12.27 1.74 -4.60
C ASN A 343 -11.07 1.59 -5.53
N ILE A 344 -11.04 2.37 -6.62
CA ILE A 344 -9.85 2.49 -7.47
C ILE A 344 -9.68 3.92 -7.96
N VAL A 345 -8.43 4.40 -7.95
CA VAL A 345 -8.04 5.67 -8.56
C VAL A 345 -7.12 5.36 -9.74
N ILE A 346 -7.58 5.68 -10.94
CA ILE A 346 -6.81 5.55 -12.18
C ILE A 346 -5.96 6.80 -12.35
N PRO A 347 -4.62 6.71 -12.42
CA PRO A 347 -3.74 7.87 -12.56
C PRO A 347 -4.02 8.68 -13.83
N ASP A 348 -3.74 9.99 -13.78
CA ASP A 348 -3.90 10.91 -14.93
C ASP A 348 -3.01 10.54 -16.13
N SER A 349 -1.94 9.77 -15.91
CA SER A 349 -1.03 9.27 -16.95
C SER A 349 -1.60 8.10 -17.77
N VAL A 350 -2.63 7.42 -17.28
CA VAL A 350 -3.27 6.30 -17.96
C VAL A 350 -4.14 6.81 -19.12
N LEU A 351 -3.84 6.33 -20.33
CA LEU A 351 -4.51 6.70 -21.57
C LEU A 351 -5.62 5.71 -21.95
N THR A 352 -5.47 4.43 -21.60
CA THR A 352 -6.45 3.38 -21.92
C THR A 352 -6.68 2.42 -20.74
N ILE A 353 -7.93 2.01 -20.58
CA ILE A 353 -8.31 0.85 -19.77
C ILE A 353 -8.77 -0.23 -20.76
N GLU A 354 -8.05 -1.34 -20.81
CA GLU A 354 -8.24 -2.38 -21.81
C GLU A 354 -9.33 -3.40 -21.41
N ARG A 355 -9.40 -4.50 -22.15
CA ARG A 355 -10.49 -5.47 -22.05
C ARG A 355 -10.60 -6.04 -20.65
N SER A 356 -11.79 -5.97 -20.05
CA SER A 356 -12.12 -6.64 -18.80
C SER A 356 -11.21 -6.30 -17.61
N ALA A 357 -10.49 -5.17 -17.67
CA ALA A 357 -9.50 -4.77 -16.67
C ALA A 357 -9.99 -4.83 -15.21
N PHE A 358 -11.25 -4.49 -14.96
CA PHE A 358 -11.94 -4.53 -13.67
C PHE A 358 -13.23 -5.36 -13.73
N ASN A 359 -13.33 -6.30 -14.66
CA ASN A 359 -14.53 -7.13 -14.82
C ASN A 359 -14.82 -7.91 -13.53
N SER A 360 -16.09 -7.96 -13.12
CA SER A 360 -16.56 -8.67 -11.94
C SER A 360 -15.87 -8.24 -10.62
N CYS A 361 -15.39 -7.00 -10.53
CA CYS A 361 -15.04 -6.39 -9.25
C CYS A 361 -16.31 -6.04 -8.47
N ASN A 362 -17.00 -7.06 -7.95
CA ASN A 362 -18.36 -6.92 -7.42
C ASN A 362 -18.44 -5.98 -6.21
N SER A 363 -17.36 -5.80 -5.46
CA SER A 363 -17.28 -4.90 -4.30
C SER A 363 -16.96 -3.45 -4.65
N LEU A 364 -16.66 -3.13 -5.91
CA LEU A 364 -16.19 -1.81 -6.32
C LEU A 364 -17.34 -0.80 -6.24
N THR A 365 -17.24 0.14 -5.31
CA THR A 365 -18.24 1.19 -5.08
C THR A 365 -17.88 2.52 -5.73
N ASP A 366 -16.58 2.80 -5.89
CA ASP A 366 -16.05 4.06 -6.41
C ASP A 366 -14.90 3.82 -7.40
N ALA A 367 -14.97 4.42 -8.57
CA ALA A 367 -13.92 4.36 -9.58
C ALA A 367 -13.64 5.77 -10.11
N GLN A 368 -12.48 6.31 -9.74
CA GLN A 368 -12.03 7.63 -10.17
C GLN A 368 -11.16 7.48 -11.41
N LEU A 369 -11.63 8.03 -12.53
CA LEU A 369 -10.96 7.93 -13.81
C LEU A 369 -10.02 9.12 -14.04
N GLY A 370 -8.77 8.83 -14.44
CA GLY A 370 -7.75 9.84 -14.70
C GLY A 370 -8.11 10.75 -15.87
N LYS A 371 -7.69 12.02 -15.81
CA LYS A 371 -8.02 13.04 -16.82
C LYS A 371 -7.36 12.79 -18.17
N GLY A 372 -6.28 12.02 -18.23
CA GLY A 372 -5.63 11.63 -19.48
C GLY A 372 -6.33 10.50 -20.24
N LEU A 373 -7.35 9.87 -19.63
CA LEU A 373 -8.02 8.71 -20.21
C LEU A 373 -8.73 9.04 -21.53
N THR A 374 -8.48 8.22 -22.55
CA THR A 374 -9.04 8.38 -23.90
C THR A 374 -9.95 7.24 -24.33
N SER A 375 -9.82 6.05 -23.73
CA SER A 375 -10.61 4.86 -24.09
C SER A 375 -10.87 3.94 -22.90
N ILE A 376 -12.09 3.41 -22.84
CA ILE A 376 -12.53 2.36 -21.91
C ILE A 376 -12.91 1.13 -22.74
N GLY A 377 -12.26 0.00 -22.48
CA GLY A 377 -12.33 -1.20 -23.32
C GLY A 377 -13.56 -2.08 -23.13
N TYR A 378 -13.61 -3.17 -23.90
CA TYR A 378 -14.66 -4.18 -23.84
C TYR A 378 -14.81 -4.72 -22.41
N ALA A 379 -16.02 -4.66 -21.87
CA ALA A 379 -16.36 -5.19 -20.54
C ALA A 379 -15.45 -4.71 -19.39
N ALA A 380 -14.81 -3.53 -19.52
CA ALA A 380 -13.79 -3.04 -18.58
C ALA A 380 -14.25 -3.05 -17.12
N PHE A 381 -15.49 -2.67 -16.83
CA PHE A 381 -16.12 -2.65 -15.51
C PHE A 381 -17.40 -3.53 -15.48
N ALA A 382 -17.54 -4.48 -16.41
CA ALA A 382 -18.73 -5.31 -16.48
C ALA A 382 -18.91 -6.10 -15.17
N GLY A 383 -20.12 -6.15 -14.63
CA GLY A 383 -20.42 -6.86 -13.39
C GLY A 383 -19.86 -6.20 -12.12
N CYS A 384 -19.41 -4.94 -12.14
CA CYS A 384 -19.14 -4.18 -10.91
C CYS A 384 -20.47 -3.83 -10.22
N THR A 385 -21.08 -4.81 -9.57
CA THR A 385 -22.47 -4.73 -9.07
C THR A 385 -22.65 -3.73 -7.95
N SER A 386 -21.61 -3.36 -7.20
CA SER A 386 -21.67 -2.34 -6.14
C SER A 386 -21.40 -0.90 -6.61
N LEU A 387 -21.02 -0.70 -7.88
CA LEU A 387 -20.69 0.64 -8.40
C LEU A 387 -21.98 1.44 -8.52
N THR A 388 -22.04 2.61 -7.88
CA THR A 388 -23.28 3.42 -7.80
C THR A 388 -23.27 4.64 -8.71
N ALA A 389 -22.08 5.19 -8.96
CA ALA A 389 -21.89 6.35 -9.82
C ALA A 389 -20.61 6.18 -10.66
N ILE A 390 -20.59 6.78 -11.84
CA ILE A 390 -19.37 6.92 -12.64
C ILE A 390 -19.37 8.25 -13.38
N THR A 391 -18.23 8.92 -13.35
CA THR A 391 -17.96 10.12 -14.17
C THR A 391 -16.91 9.76 -15.22
N ILE A 392 -17.32 9.80 -16.48
CA ILE A 392 -16.43 9.61 -17.63
C ILE A 392 -15.76 10.95 -17.95
N PRO A 393 -14.41 11.05 -17.94
CA PRO A 393 -13.70 12.30 -18.24
C PRO A 393 -13.94 12.83 -19.65
N ASP A 394 -13.82 14.15 -19.83
CA ASP A 394 -14.03 14.84 -21.10
C ASP A 394 -13.10 14.38 -22.24
N ASN A 395 -11.94 13.80 -21.94
CA ASN A 395 -11.02 13.34 -22.96
C ASN A 395 -11.36 11.94 -23.51
N VAL A 396 -12.24 11.19 -22.85
CA VAL A 396 -12.63 9.85 -23.29
C VAL A 396 -13.38 9.93 -24.61
N GLN A 397 -12.88 9.24 -25.63
CA GLN A 397 -13.47 9.19 -26.97
C GLN A 397 -14.34 7.94 -27.17
N THR A 398 -13.97 6.84 -26.52
CA THR A 398 -14.55 5.52 -26.77
C THR A 398 -14.93 4.84 -25.46
N ILE A 399 -16.18 4.40 -25.36
CA ILE A 399 -16.67 3.48 -24.33
C ILE A 399 -16.98 2.14 -25.02
N GLY A 400 -16.29 1.08 -24.63
CA GLY A 400 -16.34 -0.21 -25.27
C GLY A 400 -17.64 -0.98 -25.07
N GLU A 401 -17.83 -2.03 -25.88
CA GLU A 401 -18.97 -2.93 -25.73
C GLU A 401 -19.00 -3.54 -24.32
N GLY A 402 -20.17 -3.48 -23.69
CA GLY A 402 -20.41 -4.00 -22.36
C GLY A 402 -19.60 -3.34 -21.24
N ALA A 403 -18.95 -2.20 -21.46
CA ALA A 403 -18.00 -1.60 -20.52
C ALA A 403 -18.51 -1.52 -19.07
N PHE A 404 -19.79 -1.19 -18.86
CA PHE A 404 -20.47 -1.12 -17.56
C PHE A 404 -21.71 -2.05 -17.51
N SER A 405 -21.73 -3.09 -18.34
CA SER A 405 -22.85 -4.05 -18.38
C SER A 405 -22.94 -4.82 -17.05
N GLY A 406 -24.12 -4.87 -16.46
CA GLY A 406 -24.36 -5.58 -15.20
C GLY A 406 -23.81 -4.84 -13.97
N CYS A 407 -23.54 -3.54 -14.07
CA CYS A 407 -23.36 -2.69 -12.89
C CYS A 407 -24.74 -2.44 -12.24
N GLU A 408 -25.25 -3.46 -11.54
CA GLU A 408 -26.64 -3.53 -11.07
C GLU A 408 -27.06 -2.44 -10.08
N ASN A 409 -26.13 -1.69 -9.49
CA ASN A 409 -26.44 -0.55 -8.63
C ASN A 409 -26.04 0.81 -9.23
N LEU A 410 -25.59 0.84 -10.49
CA LEU A 410 -25.16 2.07 -11.15
C LEU A 410 -26.38 2.93 -11.47
N THR A 411 -26.55 4.03 -10.74
CA THR A 411 -27.67 4.96 -10.85
C THR A 411 -27.28 6.27 -11.51
N ASP A 412 -26.04 6.73 -11.31
CA ASP A 412 -25.57 8.03 -11.80
C ASP A 412 -24.44 7.82 -12.82
N VAL A 413 -24.68 8.24 -14.07
CA VAL A 413 -23.70 8.14 -15.16
C VAL A 413 -23.54 9.52 -15.77
N GLN A 414 -22.35 10.09 -15.61
CA GLN A 414 -21.97 11.35 -16.24
C GLN A 414 -21.00 11.07 -17.38
N LEU A 415 -21.39 11.48 -18.58
CA LEU A 415 -20.58 11.33 -19.79
C LEU A 415 -19.84 12.64 -20.06
N GLY A 416 -18.52 12.57 -20.31
CA GLY A 416 -17.72 13.72 -20.70
C GLY A 416 -18.00 14.19 -22.12
N ASP A 417 -17.73 15.47 -22.39
CA ASP A 417 -18.07 16.15 -23.65
C ASP A 417 -17.25 15.68 -24.87
N GLY A 418 -16.26 14.80 -24.67
CA GLY A 418 -15.45 14.23 -25.76
C GLY A 418 -15.87 12.83 -26.22
N VAL A 419 -16.89 12.21 -25.60
CA VAL A 419 -17.31 10.85 -25.95
C VAL A 419 -17.89 10.84 -27.36
N LYS A 420 -17.31 10.03 -28.25
CA LYS A 420 -17.76 9.87 -29.65
C LYS A 420 -18.47 8.56 -29.91
N TYR A 421 -18.03 7.49 -29.24
CA TYR A 421 -18.56 6.14 -29.43
C TYR A 421 -18.96 5.52 -28.11
N ILE A 422 -20.17 4.95 -28.07
CA ILE A 422 -20.68 4.16 -26.95
C ILE A 422 -21.02 2.75 -27.47
N GLY A 423 -20.33 1.74 -27.00
CA GLY A 423 -20.42 0.38 -27.54
C GLY A 423 -21.73 -0.35 -27.25
N TRP A 424 -21.89 -1.49 -27.93
CA TRP A 424 -23.02 -2.40 -27.74
C TRP A 424 -23.21 -2.73 -26.26
N ASN A 425 -24.43 -2.61 -25.74
CA ASN A 425 -24.75 -2.96 -24.34
C ASN A 425 -23.83 -2.30 -23.29
N ALA A 426 -23.17 -1.17 -23.61
CA ALA A 426 -22.17 -0.54 -22.75
C ALA A 426 -22.70 -0.22 -21.35
N PHE A 427 -23.99 0.10 -21.22
CA PHE A 427 -24.65 0.37 -19.95
C PHE A 427 -25.90 -0.50 -19.75
N GLY A 428 -25.84 -1.76 -20.17
CA GLY A 428 -26.94 -2.71 -19.99
C GLY A 428 -27.05 -3.22 -18.55
N ALA A 429 -28.27 -3.53 -18.10
CA ALA A 429 -28.59 -4.05 -16.77
C ALA A 429 -28.02 -3.20 -15.63
N THR A 430 -28.24 -1.88 -15.72
CA THR A 430 -27.95 -0.88 -14.69
C THR A 430 -29.24 -0.37 -14.03
N LYS A 431 -29.11 0.50 -13.01
CA LYS A 431 -30.24 1.11 -12.28
C LYS A 431 -30.41 2.61 -12.56
N MET A 432 -29.81 3.12 -13.63
CA MET A 432 -30.00 4.52 -14.01
C MET A 432 -31.47 4.79 -14.36
N SER A 433 -32.00 5.93 -13.90
CA SER A 433 -33.36 6.38 -14.24
C SER A 433 -33.36 7.37 -15.39
N GLU A 434 -32.28 8.10 -15.58
CA GLU A 434 -32.08 9.02 -16.70
C GLU A 434 -30.61 9.07 -17.12
N ILE A 435 -30.37 9.46 -18.36
CA ILE A 435 -29.03 9.72 -18.86
C ILE A 435 -29.04 10.86 -19.88
N THR A 436 -27.97 11.67 -19.86
CA THR A 436 -27.73 12.70 -20.87
C THR A 436 -26.62 12.22 -21.81
N ILE A 437 -26.91 12.23 -23.11
CA ILE A 437 -25.98 11.93 -24.20
C ILE A 437 -25.37 13.25 -24.69
N PRO A 438 -24.04 13.46 -24.55
CA PRO A 438 -23.36 14.65 -25.05
C PRO A 438 -23.51 14.82 -26.56
N ALA A 439 -23.44 16.06 -27.03
CA ALA A 439 -23.56 16.38 -28.47
C ALA A 439 -22.41 15.82 -29.32
N SER A 440 -21.30 15.40 -28.68
CA SER A 440 -20.14 14.79 -29.32
C SER A 440 -20.35 13.35 -29.73
N VAL A 441 -21.40 12.66 -29.22
CA VAL A 441 -21.61 11.24 -29.50
C VAL A 441 -22.05 11.08 -30.95
N GLU A 442 -21.19 10.46 -31.77
CA GLU A 442 -21.42 10.24 -33.20
C GLU A 442 -22.11 8.89 -33.43
N THR A 443 -21.75 7.86 -32.65
CA THR A 443 -22.25 6.50 -32.85
C THR A 443 -22.52 5.80 -31.51
N MET A 444 -23.63 5.07 -31.46
CA MET A 444 -23.97 4.16 -30.37
C MET A 444 -24.19 2.74 -30.90
N GLY A 445 -23.66 1.75 -30.20
CA GLY A 445 -23.91 0.34 -30.46
C GLY A 445 -25.37 -0.03 -30.21
N GLY A 446 -25.78 -1.22 -30.65
CA GLY A 446 -27.11 -1.72 -30.35
C GLY A 446 -27.30 -2.00 -28.85
N SER A 447 -28.53 -1.79 -28.37
CA SER A 447 -28.95 -2.13 -27.02
C SER A 447 -28.06 -1.53 -25.91
N VAL A 448 -27.54 -0.30 -26.07
CA VAL A 448 -26.71 0.39 -25.06
C VAL A 448 -27.30 0.30 -23.66
N PHE A 449 -28.63 0.45 -23.54
CA PHE A 449 -29.39 0.47 -22.29
C PHE A 449 -30.22 -0.80 -22.06
N ASN A 450 -29.80 -1.94 -22.63
CA ASN A 450 -30.53 -3.21 -22.52
C ASN A 450 -30.86 -3.53 -21.05
N LYS A 451 -32.10 -3.96 -20.75
CA LYS A 451 -32.52 -4.34 -19.39
C LYS A 451 -32.37 -3.23 -18.33
N ASN A 452 -32.32 -1.96 -18.71
CA ASN A 452 -32.45 -0.85 -17.76
C ASN A 452 -33.94 -0.58 -17.50
N PHE A 453 -34.55 -1.39 -16.62
CA PHE A 453 -35.99 -1.31 -16.36
C PHE A 453 -36.44 -0.03 -15.65
N ASP A 454 -35.51 0.66 -14.99
CA ASP A 454 -35.76 1.91 -14.26
C ASP A 454 -35.53 3.16 -15.13
N LEU A 455 -34.97 3.01 -16.35
CA LEU A 455 -34.68 4.11 -17.26
C LEU A 455 -35.98 4.69 -17.84
N ILE A 456 -36.27 5.94 -17.49
CA ILE A 456 -37.47 6.66 -17.91
C ILE A 456 -37.19 7.77 -18.92
N ALA A 457 -35.95 8.25 -19.03
CA ALA A 457 -35.59 9.34 -19.93
C ALA A 457 -34.16 9.23 -20.48
N VAL A 458 -34.01 9.58 -21.77
CA VAL A 458 -32.70 9.77 -22.42
C VAL A 458 -32.73 11.16 -23.06
N TYR A 459 -31.81 12.04 -22.64
CA TYR A 459 -31.70 13.40 -23.14
C TYR A 459 -30.53 13.51 -24.11
N PHE A 460 -30.75 14.06 -25.30
CA PHE A 460 -29.68 14.32 -26.26
C PHE A 460 -29.35 15.81 -26.25
N GLN A 461 -28.08 16.16 -26.08
CA GLN A 461 -27.60 17.55 -26.17
C GLN A 461 -27.35 18.00 -27.63
N GLY A 462 -27.35 17.06 -28.57
CA GLY A 462 -27.21 17.30 -30.01
C GLY A 462 -28.20 16.46 -30.83
N ASP A 463 -27.88 16.25 -32.10
CA ASP A 463 -28.63 15.32 -32.95
C ASP A 463 -28.54 13.89 -32.40
N CYS A 464 -29.54 13.06 -32.71
CA CYS A 464 -29.52 11.65 -32.33
C CYS A 464 -28.32 10.94 -33.01
N PRO A 465 -27.43 10.25 -32.26
CA PRO A 465 -26.30 9.53 -32.83
C PRO A 465 -26.73 8.40 -33.78
N ASP A 466 -25.83 7.99 -34.67
CA ASP A 466 -26.03 6.80 -35.50
C ASP A 466 -26.08 5.54 -34.62
N ILE A 467 -27.05 4.66 -34.86
CA ILE A 467 -27.18 3.39 -34.13
C ILE A 467 -26.63 2.25 -34.99
N GLU A 468 -25.63 1.52 -34.47
CA GLU A 468 -25.07 0.36 -35.15
C GLU A 468 -26.13 -0.73 -35.36
N LYS A 469 -26.15 -1.29 -36.58
CA LYS A 469 -27.11 -2.34 -36.97
C LYS A 469 -26.43 -3.70 -36.88
N TYR A 470 -26.89 -4.56 -35.98
CA TYR A 470 -26.55 -5.98 -36.04
C TYR A 470 -27.47 -6.68 -37.05
N TYR A 471 -26.90 -7.21 -38.13
CA TYR A 471 -27.64 -7.89 -39.22
C TYR A 471 -28.76 -7.07 -39.91
N GLY A 472 -28.63 -5.74 -40.00
CA GLY A 472 -29.52 -4.92 -40.84
C GLY A 472 -30.93 -4.68 -40.28
N ILE A 473 -31.20 -5.04 -39.02
CA ILE A 473 -32.47 -4.76 -38.34
C ILE A 473 -32.24 -3.62 -37.34
N PRO A 474 -32.95 -2.48 -37.44
CA PRO A 474 -32.86 -1.43 -36.45
C PRO A 474 -33.49 -1.90 -35.14
N TYR A 475 -32.72 -1.98 -34.05
CA TYR A 475 -33.29 -2.10 -32.72
C TYR A 475 -33.78 -0.73 -32.27
N SER A 476 -34.99 -0.69 -31.71
CA SER A 476 -35.48 0.52 -31.04
C SER A 476 -34.56 0.82 -29.84
N LEU A 477 -34.25 2.11 -29.68
CA LEU A 477 -33.60 2.70 -28.50
C LEU A 477 -34.21 2.17 -27.20
#